data_AF-A0A3S4RLJ3-F1
#
_entry.id   AF-A0A3S4RLJ3-F1
#
_cell.length_a   1.000
_cell.length_b   1.000
_cell.length_c   1.000
_cell.angle_alpha   90.00
_cell.angle_beta   90.00
_cell.angle_gamma   90.00
#
_symmetry.space_group_name_H-M   'P 1'
#
loop_
_entity.id
_entity.type
_entity.pdbx_description
1 polymer ?
#
loop_
_entity_poly.entity_id
_entity_poly.type
_entity_poly.pdbx_seq_one_letter_code
_entity_poly.pdbx_strand_id
1 'polypeptide(L)'
;MTSPLLELQLKPLHRPFSILEKWNELLSKYGSIDPLENKQHVTNDEPILSFQKNLFLSRRDEIVIEDIEVLRLLYEEAKVNVIDGRYPTENYERLAAIQAMIEFGPFDKNIHTAEFFKKRLHSFLPLSHIKFSKWKSRIKSCANIEHQIIINYKNISNFDCSPKNLMRSYLSTCWSLPFYGSAYFHGVIEKLKGRCNLKTWIAVNQEGVHLIEKRHSVSTMIRIFLSDFKLYFIEAHFIARLFKFLLENWRFIACQEFTVVYFYSISFSQRE
;
A
#
# COMPACT_ATOMS: atom_id res chain seq x y z
N MET A 1 -7.83 -1.56 13.07
CA MET A 1 -7.54 -2.86 13.70
C MET A 1 -6.98 -3.76 12.62
N THR A 2 -5.77 -4.27 12.82
CA THR A 2 -4.94 -4.80 11.73
C THR A 2 -4.19 -6.04 12.16
N SER A 3 -4.08 -7.01 11.26
CA SER A 3 -3.16 -8.15 11.34
C SER A 3 -2.47 -8.34 9.98
N PRO A 4 -1.48 -9.24 9.86
CA PRO A 4 -0.91 -9.61 8.57
C PRO A 4 -1.92 -10.08 7.52
N LEU A 5 -3.07 -10.64 7.94
CA LEU A 5 -4.04 -11.28 7.04
C LEU A 5 -5.26 -10.41 6.74
N LEU A 6 -5.58 -9.41 7.58
CA LEU A 6 -6.75 -8.56 7.43
C LEU A 6 -6.57 -7.18 8.09
N GLU A 7 -7.01 -6.14 7.40
CA GLU A 7 -7.03 -4.77 7.92
C GLU A 7 -8.47 -4.22 7.90
N LEU A 8 -8.94 -3.75 9.06
CA LEU A 8 -10.28 -3.19 9.23
C LEU A 8 -10.20 -1.78 9.83
N GLN A 9 -10.76 -0.80 9.10
CA GLN A 9 -11.05 0.51 9.66
C GLN A 9 -12.30 0.42 10.54
N LEU A 10 -12.16 0.73 11.83
CA LEU A 10 -13.27 0.72 12.76
C LEU A 10 -14.11 2.00 12.64
N LYS A 11 -15.42 1.88 12.82
CA LYS A 11 -16.32 3.03 12.96
C LYS A 11 -16.29 3.56 14.40
N PRO A 12 -16.61 4.84 14.65
CA PRO A 12 -16.56 5.42 15.99
C PRO A 12 -17.38 4.67 17.06
N LEU A 13 -18.47 4.03 16.68
CA LEU A 13 -19.37 3.29 17.59
C LEU A 13 -18.96 1.82 17.76
N HIS A 14 -17.96 1.33 17.04
CA HIS A 14 -17.49 -0.03 17.19
C HIS A 14 -16.78 -0.22 18.53
N ARG A 15 -16.98 -1.40 19.15
CA ARG A 15 -16.26 -1.84 20.33
C ARG A 15 -15.12 -2.77 19.89
N PRO A 16 -13.84 -2.37 19.98
CA PRO A 16 -12.73 -3.18 19.47
C PRO A 16 -12.71 -4.60 20.05
N PHE A 17 -13.00 -4.74 21.34
CA PHE A 17 -13.04 -6.05 22.01
C PHE A 17 -14.10 -6.99 21.40
N SER A 18 -15.30 -6.50 21.10
CA SER A 18 -16.34 -7.30 20.46
C SER A 18 -16.01 -7.70 19.01
N ILE A 19 -15.10 -6.96 18.35
CA ILE A 19 -14.60 -7.31 17.02
C ILE A 19 -13.48 -8.36 17.15
N LEU A 20 -12.62 -8.23 18.16
CA LEU A 20 -11.59 -9.21 18.49
C LEU A 20 -12.19 -10.59 18.75
N GLU A 21 -13.29 -10.68 19.52
CA GLU A 21 -14.02 -11.95 19.76
C GLU A 21 -14.48 -12.63 18.47
N LYS A 22 -14.70 -11.85 17.40
CA LYS A 22 -15.17 -12.32 16.09
C LYS A 22 -14.05 -12.39 15.06
N TRP A 23 -12.79 -12.20 15.46
CA TRP A 23 -11.69 -12.04 14.51
C TRP A 23 -11.52 -13.26 13.59
N ASN A 24 -11.59 -14.48 14.15
CA ASN A 24 -11.49 -15.71 13.36
C ASN A 24 -12.64 -15.85 12.33
N GLU A 25 -13.86 -15.43 12.69
CA GLU A 25 -14.99 -15.41 11.75
C GLU A 25 -14.73 -14.39 10.62
N LEU A 26 -14.20 -13.22 10.97
CA LEU A 26 -13.87 -12.16 10.01
C LEU A 26 -12.72 -12.60 9.08
N LEU A 27 -11.69 -13.27 9.59
CA LEU A 27 -10.60 -13.84 8.80
C LEU A 27 -11.11 -14.92 7.84
N SER A 28 -11.95 -15.84 8.32
CA SER A 28 -12.53 -16.88 7.46
C SER A 28 -13.36 -16.30 6.32
N LYS A 29 -13.92 -15.10 6.50
CA LYS A 29 -14.84 -14.48 5.54
C LYS A 29 -14.19 -13.45 4.62
N TYR A 30 -13.22 -12.70 5.12
CA TYR A 30 -12.61 -11.55 4.46
C TYR A 30 -11.07 -11.61 4.43
N GLY A 31 -10.48 -12.52 5.19
CA GLY A 31 -9.04 -12.71 5.25
C GLY A 31 -8.50 -13.24 3.95
N SER A 32 -7.23 -12.92 3.71
CA SER A 32 -6.53 -13.26 2.48
C SER A 32 -5.68 -14.51 2.71
N ILE A 33 -6.36 -15.65 2.86
CA ILE A 33 -5.74 -16.92 3.22
C ILE A 33 -5.28 -17.62 1.95
N ASP A 34 -3.98 -17.90 1.81
CA ASP A 34 -3.51 -18.75 0.72
C ASP A 34 -4.06 -20.18 0.94
N PRO A 35 -4.67 -20.83 -0.05
CA PRO A 35 -5.13 -22.21 0.09
C PRO A 35 -4.02 -23.20 0.52
N LEU A 36 -2.76 -22.84 0.27
CA LEU A 36 -1.56 -23.59 0.65
C LEU A 36 -0.97 -23.16 2.01
N GLU A 37 -1.45 -22.07 2.61
CA GLU A 37 -1.04 -21.68 3.96
C GLU A 37 -1.58 -22.66 4.99
N ASN A 38 -0.72 -23.06 5.93
CA ASN A 38 -1.09 -23.96 7.00
C ASN A 38 -2.22 -23.31 7.83
N LYS A 39 -3.34 -24.03 8.01
CA LYS A 39 -4.50 -23.58 8.79
C LYS A 39 -4.13 -23.06 10.20
N GLN A 40 -3.03 -23.56 10.78
CA GLN A 40 -2.50 -23.07 12.07
C GLN A 40 -2.05 -21.60 12.04
N HIS A 41 -1.60 -21.07 10.90
CA HIS A 41 -1.24 -19.65 10.78
C HIS A 41 -2.46 -18.75 10.84
N VAL A 42 -3.62 -19.21 10.33
CA VAL A 42 -4.88 -18.45 10.37
C VAL A 42 -5.46 -18.45 11.79
N THR A 43 -5.40 -19.59 12.48
CA THR A 43 -5.95 -19.71 13.86
C THR A 43 -5.16 -18.93 14.90
N ASN A 44 -3.88 -18.65 14.61
CA ASN A 44 -2.98 -17.92 15.51
C ASN A 44 -2.83 -16.44 15.12
N ASP A 45 -3.58 -15.97 14.11
CA ASP A 45 -3.53 -14.57 13.70
C ASP A 45 -4.26 -13.70 14.73
N GLU A 46 -3.50 -12.83 15.39
CA GLU A 46 -4.02 -11.91 16.40
C GLU A 46 -3.95 -10.46 15.88
N PRO A 47 -5.06 -9.71 15.91
CA PRO A 47 -5.06 -8.34 15.45
C PRO A 47 -4.60 -7.39 16.54
N ILE A 48 -3.98 -6.28 16.11
CA ILE A 48 -3.68 -5.15 16.99
C ILE A 48 -4.61 -3.98 16.72
N LEU A 49 -4.86 -3.18 17.76
CA LEU A 49 -5.49 -1.88 17.59
C LEU A 49 -4.40 -0.86 17.19
N SER A 50 -4.44 -0.44 15.93
CA SER A 50 -3.55 0.56 15.37
C SER A 50 -4.27 1.90 15.23
N PHE A 51 -3.56 2.99 15.56
CA PHE A 51 -3.97 4.34 15.18
C PHE A 51 -3.41 4.63 13.79
N GLN A 52 -4.29 4.94 12.83
CA GLN A 52 -3.97 5.11 11.42
C GLN A 52 -4.71 6.30 10.84
N LYS A 53 -4.24 6.79 9.70
CA LYS A 53 -4.86 7.85 8.91
C LYS A 53 -6.32 7.47 8.63
N ASN A 54 -7.21 8.43 8.87
CA ASN A 54 -8.58 8.28 8.46
C ASN A 54 -8.67 8.31 6.92
N LEU A 55 -9.26 7.26 6.32
CA LEU A 55 -9.49 7.16 4.88
C LEU A 55 -10.39 8.29 4.34
N PHE A 56 -11.22 8.89 5.19
CA PHE A 56 -12.07 10.03 4.85
C PHE A 56 -11.37 11.39 4.94
N LEU A 57 -10.16 11.48 5.52
CA LEU A 57 -9.38 12.70 5.51
C LEU A 57 -8.94 13.01 4.08
N SER A 58 -9.45 14.11 3.52
CA SER A 58 -9.13 14.52 2.16
C SER A 58 -7.69 15.01 2.06
N ARG A 59 -7.08 14.84 0.89
CA ARG A 59 -5.72 15.35 0.64
C ARG A 59 -5.62 16.87 0.84
N ARG A 60 -6.67 17.61 0.49
CA ARG A 60 -6.69 19.08 0.64
C ARG A 60 -6.59 19.48 2.10
N ASP A 61 -7.35 18.79 2.97
CA ASP A 61 -7.34 19.04 4.41
C ASP A 61 -6.03 18.58 5.05
N GLU A 62 -5.43 17.51 4.54
CA GLU A 62 -4.18 16.99 5.06
C GLU A 62 -2.96 17.87 4.75
N ILE A 63 -2.88 18.44 3.54
CA ILE A 63 -1.73 19.28 3.12
C ILE A 63 -1.54 20.50 4.02
N VAL A 64 -2.64 21.06 4.55
CA VAL A 64 -2.61 22.25 5.42
C VAL A 64 -2.27 21.95 6.87
N ILE A 65 -2.07 20.67 7.25
CA ILE A 65 -1.70 20.30 8.62
C ILE A 65 -0.30 20.80 8.95
N GLU A 66 -0.21 21.55 10.04
CA GLU A 66 1.03 22.15 10.53
C GLU A 66 1.55 21.54 11.83
N ASP A 67 0.71 20.82 12.55
CA ASP A 67 1.04 20.17 13.81
C ASP A 67 2.10 19.08 13.61
N ILE A 68 3.21 19.18 14.34
CA ILE A 68 4.37 18.32 14.15
C ILE A 68 4.11 16.87 14.57
N GLU A 69 3.25 16.66 15.58
CA GLU A 69 2.93 15.33 16.10
C GLU A 69 2.02 14.59 15.12
N VAL A 70 1.04 15.30 14.53
CA VAL A 70 0.19 14.76 13.46
C VAL A 70 1.01 14.45 12.21
N LEU A 71 1.92 15.34 11.81
CA LEU A 71 2.83 15.09 10.69
C LEU A 71 3.72 13.87 10.95
N ARG A 72 4.19 13.67 12.18
CA ARG A 72 4.96 12.47 12.56
C ARG A 72 4.13 11.20 12.39
N LEU A 73 2.88 11.19 12.84
CA LEU A 73 2.00 10.03 12.69
C LEU A 73 1.74 9.70 11.22
N LEU A 74 1.44 10.70 10.39
CA LEU A 74 1.25 10.54 8.95
C LEU A 74 2.52 10.05 8.26
N TYR A 75 3.67 10.60 8.63
CA TYR A 75 4.98 10.21 8.09
C TYR A 75 5.31 8.75 8.43
N GLU A 76 5.14 8.34 9.69
CA GLU A 76 5.42 6.97 10.12
C GLU A 76 4.54 5.95 9.37
N GLU A 77 3.26 6.25 9.18
CA GLU A 77 2.38 5.40 8.36
C GLU A 77 2.78 5.39 6.88
N ALA A 78 3.11 6.55 6.29
CA ALA A 78 3.56 6.62 4.91
C ALA A 78 4.86 5.83 4.70
N LYS A 79 5.81 5.91 5.65
CA LYS A 79 7.06 5.15 5.65
C LYS A 79 6.82 3.64 5.61
N VAL A 80 5.93 3.14 6.46
CA VAL A 80 5.54 1.72 6.46
C VAL A 80 4.95 1.32 5.11
N ASN A 81 4.04 2.13 4.54
CA ASN A 81 3.45 1.84 3.22
C ASN A 81 4.49 1.84 2.08
N VAL A 82 5.52 2.68 2.14
CA VAL A 82 6.64 2.66 1.18
C VAL A 82 7.45 1.37 1.32
N ILE A 83 7.84 1.01 2.55
CA ILE A 83 8.66 -0.18 2.83
C ILE A 83 7.91 -1.48 2.50
N ASP A 84 6.60 -1.53 2.73
CA ASP A 84 5.75 -2.66 2.35
C ASP A 84 5.51 -2.77 0.84
N GLY A 85 5.96 -1.78 0.05
CA GLY A 85 5.73 -1.71 -1.38
C GLY A 85 4.28 -1.40 -1.75
N ARG A 86 3.48 -0.91 -0.80
CA ARG A 86 2.12 -0.41 -1.03
C ARG A 86 2.15 0.92 -1.78
N TYR A 87 3.25 1.67 -1.67
CA TYR A 87 3.50 2.93 -2.38
C TYR A 87 4.58 2.82 -3.46
N PRO A 88 4.29 2.18 -4.62
CA PRO A 88 5.26 2.12 -5.71
C PRO A 88 5.59 3.52 -6.26
N THR A 89 6.88 3.84 -6.32
CA THR A 89 7.35 5.16 -6.74
C THR A 89 8.73 5.08 -7.39
N GLU A 90 9.08 6.08 -8.20
CA GLU A 90 10.44 6.25 -8.73
C GLU A 90 11.35 6.99 -7.73
N ASN A 91 10.79 7.56 -6.67
CA ASN A 91 11.50 8.41 -5.71
C ASN A 91 12.02 7.65 -4.48
N TYR A 92 12.16 6.33 -4.57
CA TYR A 92 12.53 5.47 -3.44
C TYR A 92 13.81 5.93 -2.74
N GLU A 93 14.89 6.20 -3.48
CA GLU A 93 16.18 6.59 -2.93
C GLU A 93 16.14 7.98 -2.29
N ARG A 94 15.31 8.89 -2.81
CA ARG A 94 15.07 10.21 -2.22
C ARG A 94 14.31 10.09 -0.89
N LEU A 95 13.25 9.29 -0.86
CA LEU A 95 12.49 9.01 0.36
C LEU A 95 13.37 8.37 1.43
N ALA A 96 14.19 7.39 1.06
CA ALA A 96 15.17 6.76 1.94
C ALA A 96 16.18 7.78 2.52
N ALA A 97 16.63 8.73 1.71
CA ALA A 97 17.53 9.79 2.16
C ALA A 97 16.86 10.78 3.13
N ILE A 98 15.59 11.15 2.90
CA ILE A 98 14.83 11.97 3.85
C ILE A 98 14.63 11.22 5.17
N GLN A 99 14.29 9.93 5.12
CA GLN A 99 14.19 9.10 6.33
C GLN A 99 15.53 9.04 7.08
N ALA A 100 16.66 8.89 6.37
CA ALA A 100 17.97 8.88 6.99
C ALA A 100 18.29 10.21 7.69
N MET A 101 17.91 11.36 7.10
CA MET A 101 18.02 12.66 7.75
C MET A 101 17.21 12.74 9.05
N ILE A 102 15.98 12.20 9.05
CA ILE A 102 15.10 12.19 10.22
C ILE A 102 15.66 11.28 11.32
N GLU A 103 16.17 10.10 10.96
CA GLU A 103 16.63 9.10 11.93
C GLU A 103 18.05 9.36 12.46
N PHE A 104 18.96 9.86 11.62
CA PHE A 104 20.38 9.97 11.94
C PHE A 104 20.92 11.40 11.90
N GLY A 105 20.11 12.39 11.51
CA GLY A 105 20.53 13.78 11.42
C GLY A 105 21.34 14.09 10.15
N PRO A 106 22.21 15.11 10.16
CA PRO A 106 23.01 15.49 9.00
C PRO A 106 23.98 14.40 8.53
N PHE A 107 24.29 14.41 7.23
CA PHE A 107 25.18 13.44 6.62
C PHE A 107 26.63 13.57 7.12
N ASP A 108 27.15 12.50 7.74
CA ASP A 108 28.59 12.32 7.99
C ASP A 108 29.18 11.26 7.04
N LYS A 109 30.19 11.66 6.25
CA LYS A 109 30.89 10.78 5.30
C LYS A 109 31.62 9.61 5.94
N ASN A 110 32.02 9.74 7.21
CA ASN A 110 32.76 8.70 7.94
C ASN A 110 31.80 7.63 8.50
N ILE A 111 30.55 8.00 8.75
CA ILE A 111 29.53 7.12 9.33
C ILE A 111 28.62 6.54 8.24
N HIS A 112 28.04 7.40 7.40
CA HIS A 112 27.01 7.06 6.43
C HIS A 112 27.59 6.55 5.10
N THR A 113 28.35 5.46 5.18
CA THR A 113 29.00 4.80 4.03
C THR A 113 28.03 3.90 3.25
N ALA A 114 28.46 3.40 2.08
CA ALA A 114 27.67 2.42 1.34
C ALA A 114 27.38 1.15 2.15
N GLU A 115 28.37 0.68 2.95
CA GLU A 115 28.20 -0.48 3.82
C GLU A 115 27.21 -0.23 4.97
N PHE A 116 27.14 1.02 5.47
CA PHE A 116 26.14 1.43 6.46
C PHE A 116 24.71 1.20 5.93
N PHE A 117 24.42 1.67 4.72
CA PHE A 117 23.11 1.52 4.08
C PHE A 117 22.83 0.10 3.61
N LYS A 118 23.82 -0.61 3.08
CA LYS A 118 23.67 -1.99 2.59
C LYS A 118 23.06 -2.92 3.65
N LYS A 119 23.47 -2.77 4.91
CA LYS A 119 22.96 -3.54 6.05
C LYS A 119 21.53 -3.16 6.46
N ARG A 120 21.07 -1.98 6.05
CA ARG A 120 19.80 -1.36 6.47
C ARG A 120 18.78 -1.20 5.36
N LEU A 121 19.08 -1.56 4.11
CA LEU A 121 18.18 -1.29 2.98
C LEU A 121 16.71 -1.69 3.22
N HIS A 122 16.47 -2.80 3.92
CA HIS A 122 15.12 -3.27 4.24
C HIS A 122 14.31 -2.36 5.17
N SER A 123 14.96 -1.48 5.95
CA SER A 123 14.29 -0.48 6.78
C SER A 123 13.98 0.82 6.03
N PHE A 124 14.45 0.95 4.78
CA PHE A 124 14.26 2.15 3.96
C PHE A 124 13.47 1.88 2.68
N LEU A 125 13.53 0.65 2.16
CA LEU A 125 13.07 0.31 0.82
C LEU A 125 12.33 -1.02 0.77
N PRO A 126 11.35 -1.15 -0.13
CA PRO A 126 10.69 -2.43 -0.33
C PRO A 126 11.62 -3.50 -0.89
N LEU A 127 11.42 -4.74 -0.42
CA LEU A 127 12.22 -5.91 -0.82
C LEU A 127 12.21 -6.14 -2.34
N SER A 128 11.09 -5.85 -3.01
CA SER A 128 10.97 -5.94 -4.47
C SER A 128 11.92 -4.97 -5.18
N HIS A 129 12.03 -3.73 -4.70
CA HIS A 129 12.93 -2.71 -5.25
C HIS A 129 14.40 -3.09 -5.05
N ILE A 130 14.76 -3.55 -3.84
CA ILE A 130 16.12 -4.01 -3.52
C ILE A 130 16.54 -5.17 -4.43
N LYS A 131 15.68 -6.18 -4.60
CA LYS A 131 15.97 -7.36 -5.44
C LYS A 131 16.18 -6.98 -6.91
N PHE A 132 15.36 -6.08 -7.43
CA PHE A 132 15.44 -5.69 -8.83
C PHE A 132 16.59 -4.77 -9.15
N SER A 133 16.98 -3.88 -8.24
CA SER A 133 18.18 -3.09 -8.48
C SER A 133 19.43 -3.97 -8.45
N LYS A 134 19.51 -4.98 -7.56
CA LYS A 134 20.57 -6.00 -7.60
C LYS A 134 20.58 -6.79 -8.91
N TRP A 135 19.41 -7.04 -9.50
CA TRP A 135 19.32 -7.67 -10.82
C TRP A 135 19.79 -6.73 -11.93
N LYS A 136 19.35 -5.46 -11.91
CA LYS A 136 19.75 -4.43 -12.88
C LYS A 136 21.25 -4.16 -12.83
N SER A 137 21.86 -4.06 -11.65
CA SER A 137 23.30 -3.80 -11.51
C SER A 137 24.18 -4.95 -12.00
N ARG A 138 23.64 -6.19 -12.07
CA ARG A 138 24.32 -7.32 -12.72
C ARG A 138 24.27 -7.26 -14.24
N ILE A 139 23.27 -6.57 -14.82
CA ILE A 139 23.02 -6.53 -16.27
C ILE A 139 23.51 -5.20 -16.89
N LYS A 140 23.49 -4.11 -16.12
CA LYS A 140 23.90 -2.77 -16.53
C LYS A 140 24.85 -2.19 -15.48
N SER A 141 25.81 -1.38 -15.91
CA SER A 141 26.64 -0.55 -15.01
C SER A 141 25.81 0.62 -14.45
N CYS A 142 24.77 0.30 -13.70
CA CYS A 142 23.96 1.29 -12.98
C CYS A 142 24.58 1.55 -11.62
N ALA A 143 24.54 2.81 -11.17
CA ALA A 143 24.95 3.19 -9.83
C ALA A 143 24.14 2.40 -8.79
N ASN A 144 24.84 1.87 -7.78
CA ASN A 144 24.25 1.04 -6.73
C ASN A 144 23.26 1.85 -5.87
N ILE A 145 22.20 1.22 -5.34
CA ILE A 145 21.14 1.90 -4.54
C ILE A 145 21.76 2.69 -3.40
N GLU A 146 22.69 2.08 -2.66
CA GLU A 146 23.34 2.69 -1.50
C GLU A 146 24.02 4.02 -1.88
N HIS A 147 24.66 4.08 -3.04
CA HIS A 147 25.27 5.31 -3.54
C HIS A 147 24.23 6.36 -3.91
N GLN A 148 23.10 5.95 -4.51
CA GLN A 148 22.00 6.87 -4.83
C GLN A 148 21.36 7.45 -3.57
N ILE A 149 21.16 6.64 -2.53
CA ILE A 149 20.71 7.14 -1.22
C ILE A 149 21.71 8.15 -0.66
N ILE A 150 23.02 7.84 -0.66
CA ILE A 150 24.06 8.73 -0.14
C ILE A 150 24.10 10.06 -0.90
N ILE A 151 23.97 10.04 -2.23
CA ILE A 151 23.93 11.26 -3.05
C ILE A 151 22.74 12.13 -2.64
N ASN A 152 21.54 11.54 -2.55
CA ASN A 152 20.35 12.27 -2.11
C ASN A 152 20.49 12.78 -0.66
N TYR A 153 21.07 11.99 0.24
CA TYR A 153 21.25 12.34 1.64
C TYR A 153 22.19 13.54 1.81
N LYS A 154 23.33 13.54 1.11
CA LYS A 154 24.23 14.70 1.02
C LYS A 154 23.51 15.94 0.51
N ASN A 155 22.75 15.79 -0.57
CA ASN A 155 22.05 16.92 -1.18
C ASN A 155 21.02 17.52 -0.22
N ILE A 156 20.24 16.68 0.48
CA ILE A 156 19.22 17.14 1.44
C ILE A 156 19.87 17.82 2.65
N SER A 157 20.98 17.28 3.17
CA SER A 157 21.72 17.87 4.30
C SER A 157 22.17 19.32 4.09
N ASN A 158 22.23 19.81 2.85
CA ASN A 158 22.64 21.18 2.54
C ASN A 158 21.52 22.22 2.68
N PHE A 159 20.29 21.82 2.96
CA PHE A 159 19.13 22.70 3.07
C PHE A 159 18.59 22.77 4.51
N ASP A 160 17.56 23.60 4.76
CA ASP A 160 16.85 23.60 6.05
C ASP A 160 16.21 22.21 6.30
N CYS A 161 16.73 21.53 7.31
CA CYS A 161 16.42 20.15 7.67
C CYS A 161 15.63 20.05 8.98
N SER A 162 14.79 21.04 9.31
CA SER A 162 13.91 20.90 10.46
C SER A 162 13.06 19.61 10.35
N PRO A 163 12.80 18.89 11.45
CA PRO A 163 12.02 17.65 11.41
C PRO A 163 10.65 17.83 10.72
N LYS A 164 9.98 18.96 10.97
CA LYS A 164 8.71 19.33 10.31
C LYS A 164 8.88 19.39 8.79
N ASN A 165 9.91 20.07 8.29
CA ASN A 165 10.14 20.23 6.85
C ASN A 165 10.54 18.91 6.18
N LEU A 166 11.35 18.08 6.84
CA LEU A 166 11.70 16.75 6.35
C LEU A 166 10.47 15.84 6.23
N MET A 167 9.65 15.77 7.29
CA MET A 167 8.41 14.97 7.27
C MET A 167 7.45 15.47 6.19
N ARG A 168 7.29 16.79 6.03
CA ARG A 168 6.47 17.36 4.94
C ARG A 168 7.04 17.06 3.57
N SER A 169 8.36 17.07 3.38
CA SER A 169 8.98 16.73 2.10
C SER A 169 8.75 15.26 1.73
N TYR A 170 8.84 14.36 2.72
CA TYR A 170 8.50 12.95 2.55
C TYR A 170 7.02 12.80 2.17
N LEU A 171 6.13 13.37 2.98
CA LEU A 171 4.69 13.31 2.77
C LEU A 171 4.27 13.94 1.44
N SER A 172 4.86 15.05 1.02
CA SER A 172 4.59 15.68 -0.27
C SER A 172 4.90 14.78 -1.45
N THR A 173 5.92 13.93 -1.34
CA THR A 173 6.21 12.92 -2.35
C THR A 173 5.16 11.82 -2.33
N CYS A 174 4.68 11.42 -1.15
CA CYS A 174 3.63 10.42 -1.02
C CYS A 174 2.25 10.93 -1.45
N TRP A 175 1.90 12.18 -1.17
CA TRP A 175 0.62 12.80 -1.53
C TRP A 175 0.39 12.85 -3.03
N SER A 176 1.44 12.90 -3.86
CA SER A 176 1.28 12.85 -5.32
C SER A 176 0.91 11.46 -5.85
N LEU A 177 1.01 10.42 -5.01
CA LEU A 177 0.72 9.05 -5.41
C LEU A 177 -0.80 8.80 -5.42
N PRO A 178 -1.33 8.17 -6.47
CA PRO A 178 -2.78 8.03 -6.64
C PRO A 178 -3.44 7.09 -5.62
N PHE A 179 -2.67 6.16 -5.07
CA PHE A 179 -3.10 5.19 -4.05
C PHE A 179 -2.73 5.63 -2.61
N TYR A 180 -2.22 6.85 -2.41
CA TYR A 180 -1.94 7.37 -1.08
C TYR A 180 -3.18 7.32 -0.17
N GLY A 181 -3.01 6.91 1.08
CA GLY A 181 -4.08 6.80 2.08
C GLY A 181 -5.18 5.80 1.73
N SER A 182 -4.90 4.79 0.89
CA SER A 182 -5.86 3.75 0.55
C SER A 182 -6.07 2.72 1.65
N ALA A 183 -7.27 2.15 1.68
CA ALA A 183 -7.47 0.83 2.29
C ALA A 183 -6.96 -0.24 1.32
N TYR A 184 -6.22 -1.21 1.84
CA TYR A 184 -5.58 -2.25 1.05
C TYR A 184 -6.24 -3.59 1.30
N PHE A 185 -6.62 -4.27 0.21
CA PHE A 185 -7.14 -5.62 0.22
C PHE A 185 -6.23 -6.52 -0.61
N HIS A 186 -6.15 -7.81 -0.28
CA HIS A 186 -5.48 -8.74 -1.18
C HIS A 186 -6.44 -9.15 -2.29
N GLY A 187 -5.89 -9.26 -3.49
CA GLY A 187 -6.60 -9.77 -4.65
C GLY A 187 -5.72 -10.71 -5.45
N VAL A 188 -6.37 -11.49 -6.29
CA VAL A 188 -5.72 -12.32 -7.29
C VAL A 188 -6.29 -11.95 -8.65
N ILE A 189 -5.42 -11.57 -9.59
CA ILE A 189 -5.81 -11.35 -10.99
C ILE A 189 -5.43 -12.59 -11.78
N GLU A 190 -6.42 -13.26 -12.33
CA GLU A 190 -6.23 -14.39 -13.23
C GLU A 190 -5.78 -13.88 -14.60
N LYS A 191 -4.68 -14.43 -15.12
CA LYS A 191 -4.20 -14.12 -16.47
C LYS A 191 -4.76 -15.13 -17.46
N LEU A 192 -5.48 -14.65 -18.48
CA LEU A 192 -5.88 -15.48 -19.61
C LEU A 192 -4.61 -16.00 -20.32
N LYS A 193 -4.51 -17.32 -20.50
CA LYS A 193 -3.42 -18.11 -21.15
C LYS A 193 -2.25 -18.54 -20.24
N GLY A 194 -2.48 -19.52 -19.37
CA GLY A 194 -1.43 -20.41 -18.81
C GLY A 194 -0.34 -19.76 -17.96
N ARG A 195 -0.46 -18.47 -17.63
CA ARG A 195 0.46 -17.76 -16.73
C ARG A 195 -0.06 -17.84 -15.31
N CYS A 196 0.85 -17.88 -14.35
CA CYS A 196 0.49 -17.90 -12.94
C CYS A 196 -0.38 -16.69 -12.55
N ASN A 197 -1.34 -16.95 -11.67
CA ASN A 197 -2.19 -15.95 -11.04
C ASN A 197 -1.34 -14.84 -10.39
N LEU A 198 -1.73 -13.58 -10.62
CA LEU A 198 -1.06 -12.42 -10.07
C LEU A 198 -1.61 -12.07 -8.70
N LYS A 199 -0.78 -12.23 -7.66
CA LYS A 199 -1.08 -11.68 -6.34
C LYS A 199 -0.92 -10.16 -6.37
N THR A 200 -1.97 -9.46 -5.98
CA THR A 200 -2.12 -8.01 -6.17
C THR A 200 -2.68 -7.37 -4.91
N TRP A 201 -2.25 -6.16 -4.61
CA TRP A 201 -2.93 -5.25 -3.70
C TRP A 201 -4.05 -4.53 -4.45
N ILE A 202 -5.28 -4.64 -3.94
CA ILE A 202 -6.40 -3.81 -4.36
C ILE A 202 -6.46 -2.63 -3.38
N ALA A 203 -6.03 -1.47 -3.83
CA ALA A 203 -6.03 -0.23 -3.06
C ALA A 203 -7.25 0.60 -3.40
N VAL A 204 -8.00 1.05 -2.39
CA VAL A 204 -9.21 1.86 -2.56
C VAL A 204 -9.11 3.14 -1.74
N ASN A 205 -9.27 4.28 -2.39
CA ASN A 205 -9.35 5.59 -1.75
C ASN A 205 -10.36 6.52 -2.45
N GLN A 206 -10.39 7.79 -2.05
CA GLN A 206 -11.27 8.81 -2.65
C GLN A 206 -10.99 9.06 -4.14
N GLU A 207 -9.81 8.69 -4.67
CA GLU A 207 -9.50 8.82 -6.10
C GLU A 207 -9.97 7.63 -6.94
N GLY A 208 -10.11 6.45 -6.32
CA GLY A 208 -10.65 5.25 -6.96
C GLY A 208 -9.98 3.95 -6.54
N VAL A 209 -9.98 3.00 -7.47
CA VAL A 209 -9.46 1.64 -7.27
C VAL A 209 -8.16 1.47 -8.05
N HIS A 210 -7.13 0.98 -7.36
CA HIS A 210 -5.79 0.83 -7.91
C HIS A 210 -5.32 -0.61 -7.70
N LEU A 211 -4.82 -1.24 -8.76
CA LEU A 211 -4.28 -2.60 -8.71
C LEU A 211 -2.74 -2.52 -8.70
N ILE A 212 -2.12 -2.98 -7.60
CA ILE A 212 -0.67 -2.92 -7.40
C ILE A 212 -0.11 -4.33 -7.27
N GLU A 213 0.63 -4.78 -8.28
CA GLU A 213 1.22 -6.12 -8.28
C GLU A 213 2.26 -6.29 -7.17
N LYS A 214 2.17 -7.37 -6.37
CA LYS A 214 3.04 -7.61 -5.22
C LYS A 214 4.46 -8.10 -5.59
N ARG A 215 4.66 -8.58 -6.83
CA ARG A 215 5.88 -9.31 -7.25
C ARG A 215 6.91 -8.48 -8.01
N HIS A 216 6.51 -7.47 -8.77
CA HIS A 216 7.40 -6.83 -9.72
C HIS A 216 7.69 -5.37 -9.36
N SER A 217 8.97 -5.04 -9.49
CA SER A 217 9.60 -3.73 -9.26
C SER A 217 9.29 -2.71 -10.36
N VAL A 218 8.49 -3.12 -11.33
CA VAL A 218 7.73 -2.26 -12.22
C VAL A 218 6.29 -2.60 -11.90
N SER A 219 5.69 -1.85 -10.97
CA SER A 219 4.28 -2.03 -10.66
C SER A 219 3.50 -1.67 -11.92
N THR A 220 2.95 -2.67 -12.61
CA THR A 220 1.94 -2.40 -13.63
C THR A 220 0.72 -1.93 -12.88
N MET A 221 0.58 -0.62 -12.78
CA MET A 221 -0.51 0.03 -12.10
C MET A 221 -1.66 0.16 -13.09
N ILE A 222 -2.74 -0.54 -12.83
CA ILE A 222 -4.01 -0.27 -13.50
C ILE A 222 -4.76 0.66 -12.56
N ARG A 223 -4.83 1.94 -12.96
CA ARG A 223 -5.68 2.94 -12.32
C ARG A 223 -7.06 2.85 -12.93
N ILE A 224 -8.08 2.78 -12.07
CA ILE A 224 -9.46 2.87 -12.51
C ILE A 224 -10.14 3.99 -11.72
N PHE A 225 -10.40 5.12 -12.38
CA PHE A 225 -11.06 6.28 -11.78
C PHE A 225 -12.53 5.99 -11.53
N LEU A 226 -13.09 6.43 -10.39
CA LEU A 226 -14.51 6.18 -10.05
C LEU A 226 -15.51 6.67 -11.10
N SER A 227 -15.15 7.66 -11.92
CA SER A 227 -15.96 8.15 -13.03
C SER A 227 -15.99 7.23 -14.26
N ASP A 228 -15.02 6.33 -14.38
CA ASP A 228 -14.67 5.69 -15.66
C ASP A 228 -15.03 4.19 -15.70
N PHE A 229 -15.68 3.64 -14.67
CA PHE A 229 -16.05 2.23 -14.65
C PHE A 229 -17.32 1.92 -13.88
N LYS A 230 -17.90 0.76 -14.22
CA LYS A 230 -18.96 0.10 -13.48
C LYS A 230 -18.40 -1.16 -12.85
N LEU A 231 -18.55 -1.28 -11.53
CA LEU A 231 -18.17 -2.46 -10.76
C LEU A 231 -19.29 -3.49 -10.88
N TYR A 232 -19.02 -4.61 -11.56
CA TYR A 232 -19.95 -5.73 -11.64
C TYR A 232 -19.51 -6.81 -10.66
N PHE A 233 -20.41 -7.14 -9.74
CA PHE A 233 -20.24 -8.24 -8.80
C PHE A 233 -20.88 -9.48 -9.38
N ILE A 234 -20.13 -10.56 -9.45
CA ILE A 234 -20.61 -11.83 -9.98
C ILE A 234 -20.99 -12.68 -8.77
N GLU A 235 -22.27 -13.03 -8.71
CA GLU A 235 -23.00 -13.74 -7.64
C GLU A 235 -23.67 -12.89 -6.53
N ALA A 236 -24.98 -13.08 -6.40
CA ALA A 236 -25.89 -12.39 -5.47
C ALA A 236 -25.50 -12.51 -3.98
N HIS A 237 -24.76 -13.55 -3.60
CA HIS A 237 -24.31 -13.73 -2.21
C HIS A 237 -23.10 -12.85 -1.84
N PHE A 238 -22.29 -12.45 -2.83
CA PHE A 238 -21.18 -11.51 -2.66
C PHE A 238 -21.67 -10.06 -2.75
N ILE A 239 -22.71 -9.82 -3.57
CA ILE A 239 -23.39 -8.53 -3.76
C ILE A 239 -23.91 -7.96 -2.45
N ALA A 240 -24.59 -8.71 -1.57
CA ALA A 240 -25.07 -8.12 -0.32
C ALA A 240 -23.93 -7.67 0.63
N ARG A 241 -22.69 -8.16 0.46
CA ARG A 241 -21.63 -8.08 1.48
C ARG A 241 -20.65 -6.95 1.24
N LEU A 242 -20.18 -6.74 0.01
CA LEU A 242 -19.38 -5.54 -0.31
C LEU A 242 -20.27 -4.33 -0.56
N PHE A 243 -21.48 -4.52 -1.11
CA PHE A 243 -22.42 -3.43 -1.37
C PHE A 243 -23.03 -2.88 -0.07
N LYS A 244 -23.20 -3.67 1.00
CA LYS A 244 -23.52 -3.15 2.34
C LYS A 244 -22.35 -2.35 2.92
N PHE A 245 -21.12 -2.84 2.78
CA PHE A 245 -19.93 -2.10 3.20
C PHE A 245 -19.73 -0.80 2.41
N LEU A 246 -20.02 -0.78 1.11
CA LEU A 246 -19.91 0.40 0.27
C LEU A 246 -21.11 1.35 0.44
N LEU A 247 -22.37 0.87 0.49
CA LEU A 247 -23.55 1.72 0.70
C LEU A 247 -23.66 2.30 2.11
N GLU A 248 -23.28 1.55 3.15
CA GLU A 248 -23.31 2.07 4.53
C GLU A 248 -22.17 3.06 4.81
N ASN A 249 -21.20 3.18 3.91
CA ASN A 249 -20.03 4.05 4.09
C ASN A 249 -19.86 5.10 2.98
N TRP A 250 -20.46 4.96 1.81
CA TRP A 250 -20.27 5.82 0.63
C TRP A 250 -21.65 6.19 0.05
N ARG A 251 -22.03 7.46 0.17
CA ARG A 251 -23.24 8.00 -0.48
C ARG A 251 -22.96 8.26 -1.97
N PHE A 252 -23.69 7.54 -2.83
CA PHE A 252 -24.04 7.78 -4.25
C PHE A 252 -23.16 8.70 -5.11
N ILE A 253 -22.73 8.18 -6.27
CA ILE A 253 -22.74 8.91 -7.55
C ILE A 253 -23.23 7.96 -8.65
N ALA A 254 -24.34 8.33 -9.29
CA ALA A 254 -24.89 7.69 -10.48
C ALA A 254 -24.33 8.40 -11.72
N CYS A 255 -23.93 7.66 -12.76
CA CYS A 255 -23.99 8.15 -14.14
C CYS A 255 -23.91 7.01 -15.17
N GLN A 256 -24.73 7.15 -16.21
CA GLN A 256 -24.81 6.36 -17.44
C GLN A 256 -23.50 6.55 -18.21
N GLU A 257 -22.74 5.52 -18.62
CA GLU A 257 -22.83 4.66 -19.81
C GLU A 257 -21.73 3.57 -19.68
N PHE A 258 -21.68 2.56 -20.55
CA PHE A 258 -21.18 1.21 -20.22
C PHE A 258 -19.77 0.88 -20.73
N THR A 259 -18.93 0.27 -19.87
CA THR A 259 -17.81 -0.61 -20.27
C THR A 259 -17.68 -1.73 -19.24
N VAL A 260 -17.62 -2.98 -19.70
CA VAL A 260 -17.67 -4.22 -18.90
C VAL A 260 -16.24 -4.67 -18.56
N VAL A 261 -15.92 -4.83 -17.27
CA VAL A 261 -14.76 -5.60 -16.82
C VAL A 261 -15.24 -7.00 -16.44
N TYR A 262 -14.93 -8.00 -17.25
CA TYR A 262 -15.33 -9.38 -17.03
C TYR A 262 -14.45 -10.03 -15.95
N PHE A 263 -15.08 -10.61 -14.94
CA PHE A 263 -14.55 -11.80 -14.27
C PHE A 263 -15.32 -12.98 -14.88
N TYR A 264 -14.67 -13.97 -15.49
CA TYR A 264 -15.39 -15.10 -16.08
C TYR A 264 -15.40 -16.29 -15.12
N SER A 265 -16.59 -16.80 -14.85
CA SER A 265 -16.88 -18.23 -14.93
C SER A 265 -18.26 -18.38 -15.56
N ILE A 266 -18.30 -18.75 -16.84
CA ILE A 266 -19.48 -19.34 -17.46
C ILE A 266 -18.99 -20.65 -18.07
N SER A 267 -19.33 -21.76 -17.41
CA SER A 267 -19.28 -23.09 -17.99
C SER A 267 -20.48 -23.27 -18.91
N PHE A 268 -20.26 -23.52 -20.21
CA PHE A 268 -21.27 -24.17 -21.03
C PHE A 268 -20.98 -25.67 -21.10
N SER A 269 -21.87 -26.42 -20.48
CA SER A 269 -22.10 -27.85 -20.72
C SER A 269 -23.09 -27.99 -21.88
N GLN A 270 -22.68 -28.63 -22.96
CA GLN A 270 -23.52 -29.42 -23.89
C GLN A 270 -22.55 -30.48 -24.47
N ARG A 271 -22.64 -31.79 -24.19
CA ARG A 271 -23.64 -32.77 -24.65
C ARG A 271 -24.22 -32.40 -26.02
N GLU A 272 -23.65 -32.97 -27.07
CA GLU A 272 -24.14 -34.18 -27.76
C GLU A 272 -22.94 -35.07 -28.12
#